data_AF-A0A833LYP8-F1
#
_entry.id   AF-A0A833LYP8-F1
#
_cell.length_a   1.000
_cell.length_b   1.000
_cell.length_c   1.000
_cell.angle_alpha   90.00
_cell.angle_beta   90.00
_cell.angle_gamma   90.00
#
_symmetry.space_group_name_H-M   'P 1'
#
loop_
_entity.id
_entity.type
_entity.pdbx_description
1 polymer ?
#
loop_
_entity_poly.entity_id
_entity_poly.type
_entity_poly.pdbx_seq_one_letter_code
_entity_poly.pdbx_strand_id
1 'polypeptide(L)'
;MESVKEKISFCLSAAVYLLFNVRLGADAAATLTATSWQILQTAPYVAGGTYVIIALLQYMSGGERVPWDRRLRLFFAIGILAGLILGIYEYAGVDTVPGK
;
A
#
# COMPACT_ATOMS: atom_id res chain seq x y z
N MET A 1 0.81 -8.86 -27.39
CA MET A 1 1.95 -8.22 -26.67
C MET A 1 1.49 -7.51 -25.37
N GLU A 2 0.42 -7.97 -24.71
CA GLU A 2 -0.11 -7.33 -23.48
C GLU A 2 0.61 -7.77 -22.19
N SER A 3 1.12 -9.00 -22.11
CA SER A 3 1.61 -9.54 -20.83
C SER A 3 2.87 -8.88 -20.28
N VAL A 4 3.73 -8.32 -21.15
CA VAL A 4 4.96 -7.63 -20.70
C VAL A 4 4.63 -6.27 -20.10
N LYS A 5 3.70 -5.52 -20.72
CA LYS A 5 3.24 -4.21 -20.21
C LYS A 5 2.52 -4.37 -18.87
N GLU A 6 1.69 -5.41 -18.73
CA GLU A 6 1.01 -5.72 -17.46
C GLU A 6 1.98 -6.09 -16.35
N LYS A 7 2.98 -6.94 -16.63
CA LYS A 7 4.03 -7.29 -15.66
C LYS A 7 4.85 -6.08 -15.23
N ILE A 8 5.21 -5.20 -16.16
CA ILE A 8 5.94 -3.97 -15.85
C ILE A 8 5.08 -3.07 -14.97
N SER A 9 3.82 -2.83 -15.33
CA SER A 9 2.90 -2.00 -14.55
C SER A 9 2.65 -2.56 -13.15
N PHE A 10 2.56 -3.89 -13.01
CA PHE A 10 2.46 -4.57 -11.73
C PHE A 10 3.71 -4.35 -10.88
N CYS A 11 4.90 -4.55 -11.47
CA CYS A 11 6.18 -4.35 -10.79
C CYS A 11 6.37 -2.89 -10.36
N LEU A 12 5.98 -1.94 -11.22
CA LEU A 12 6.00 -0.51 -10.93
C LEU A 12 5.07 -0.15 -9.76
N SER A 13 3.86 -0.75 -9.73
CA SER A 13 2.91 -0.54 -8.63
C SER A 13 3.45 -1.08 -7.31
N ALA A 14 4.12 -2.24 -7.33
CA ALA A 14 4.77 -2.81 -6.14
C ALA A 14 5.97 -1.95 -5.68
N ALA A 15 6.77 -1.43 -6.61
CA ALA A 15 7.89 -0.54 -6.31
C ALA A 15 7.40 0.79 -5.70
N VAL A 16 6.34 1.37 -6.24
CA VAL A 16 5.72 2.60 -5.69
C VAL A 16 5.11 2.33 -4.32
N TYR A 17 4.44 1.19 -4.12
CA TYR A 17 3.95 0.79 -2.80
C TYR A 17 5.08 0.71 -1.76
N LEU A 18 6.21 0.09 -2.12
CA LEU A 18 7.38 0.05 -1.25
C LEU A 18 7.91 1.46 -0.97
N LEU A 19 8.11 2.29 -2.00
CA LEU A 19 8.59 3.67 -1.85
C LEU A 19 7.73 4.50 -0.88
N PHE A 20 6.40 4.38 -0.95
CA PHE A 20 5.50 5.09 -0.04
C PHE A 20 5.47 4.53 1.38
N ASN A 21 5.95 3.30 1.58
CA ASN A 21 6.09 2.70 2.91
C ASN A 21 7.51 2.79 3.46
N VAL A 22 8.50 3.27 2.67
CA VAL A 22 9.87 3.44 3.16
C VAL A 22 9.90 4.50 4.25
N ARG A 23 10.40 4.11 5.42
CA ARG A 23 10.62 5.00 6.56
C ARG A 23 12.11 5.10 6.84
N LEU A 24 12.68 6.28 6.56
CA LEU A 24 14.12 6.54 6.73
C LEU A 24 14.49 6.56 8.22
N GLY A 25 15.36 5.63 8.63
CA GLY A 25 15.95 5.57 9.96
C GLY A 25 17.41 6.05 9.95
N ALA A 26 18.03 6.13 11.13
CA ALA A 26 19.43 6.56 11.27
C ALA A 26 20.43 5.69 10.48
N ASP A 27 20.13 4.39 10.37
CA ASP A 27 20.91 3.41 9.63
C ASP A 27 20.04 2.60 8.66
N ALA A 28 20.68 1.91 7.70
CA ALA A 28 20.00 1.03 6.75
C ALA A 28 19.18 -0.07 7.46
N ALA A 29 19.71 -0.66 8.54
CA ALA A 29 18.99 -1.66 9.34
C ALA A 29 17.77 -1.07 10.06
N ALA A 30 17.90 0.14 10.61
CA ALA A 30 16.80 0.86 11.25
C ALA A 30 15.70 1.22 10.24
N THR A 31 16.09 1.68 9.05
CA THR A 31 15.18 1.98 7.93
C THR A 31 14.38 0.75 7.52
N LEU A 32 15.05 -0.39 7.37
CA LEU A 32 14.41 -1.64 6.95
C LEU A 32 13.45 -2.16 8.03
N THR A 33 13.83 -2.05 9.30
CA THR A 33 12.99 -2.45 10.43
C THR A 33 11.76 -1.55 10.56
N ALA A 34 11.94 -0.23 10.48
CA ALA A 34 10.85 0.75 10.56
C ALA A 34 9.86 0.59 9.39
N THR A 35 10.37 0.43 8.17
CA THR A 35 9.58 0.16 6.95
C THR A 35 8.79 -1.15 7.08
N SER A 36 9.44 -2.23 7.52
CA SER A 36 8.77 -3.53 7.69
C SER A 36 7.70 -3.49 8.76
N TRP A 37 7.96 -2.77 9.86
CA TRP A 37 7.00 -2.60 10.95
C TRP A 37 5.78 -1.79 10.50
N GLN A 38 5.99 -0.72 9.74
CA GLN A 38 4.92 0.06 9.14
C GLN A 38 4.07 -0.79 8.20
N ILE A 39 4.69 -1.56 7.31
CA ILE A 39 3.98 -2.48 6.41
C ILE A 39 3.18 -3.51 7.20
N LEU A 40 3.74 -4.06 8.28
CA LEU A 40 3.05 -5.05 9.11
C LEU A 40 1.81 -4.47 9.78
N GLN A 41 1.87 -3.22 10.22
CA GLN A 41 0.74 -2.53 10.83
C GLN A 41 -0.32 -2.11 9.81
N THR A 42 0.07 -1.67 8.62
CA THR A 42 -0.86 -1.18 7.59
C THR A 42 -1.46 -2.32 6.76
N ALA A 43 -0.73 -3.42 6.56
CA ALA A 43 -1.16 -4.54 5.72
C ALA A 43 -2.53 -5.13 6.10
N PRO A 44 -2.88 -5.34 7.39
CA PRO A 44 -4.21 -5.83 7.77
C PRO A 44 -5.33 -4.87 7.38
N TYR A 45 -5.13 -3.56 7.55
CA TYR A 45 -6.13 -2.55 7.18
C TYR A 45 -6.29 -2.44 5.66
N VAL A 46 -5.17 -2.45 4.93
CA VAL A 46 -5.16 -2.44 3.47
C VAL A 46 -5.81 -3.71 2.92
N ALA A 47 -5.52 -4.88 3.51
CA ALA A 47 -6.14 -6.15 3.14
C ALA A 47 -7.65 -6.13 3.42
N GLY A 48 -8.08 -5.61 4.57
CA GLY A 48 -9.50 -5.46 4.91
C GLY A 48 -10.23 -4.55 3.92
N GLY A 49 -9.68 -3.38 3.62
CA GLY A 49 -10.24 -2.47 2.60
C GLY A 49 -10.30 -3.11 1.22
N THR A 50 -9.25 -3.84 0.84
CA THR A 50 -9.20 -4.58 -0.43
C THR A 50 -10.29 -5.64 -0.49
N TYR A 51 -10.50 -6.38 0.61
CA TYR A 51 -11.53 -7.40 0.70
C TYR A 51 -12.93 -6.80 0.53
N VAL A 52 -13.22 -5.66 1.16
CA VAL A 52 -14.49 -4.95 1.01
C VAL A 52 -14.73 -4.57 -0.45
N ILE A 53 -13.74 -3.98 -1.13
CA ILE A 53 -13.85 -3.62 -2.55
C ILE A 53 -14.08 -4.86 -3.41
N ILE A 54 -13.33 -5.94 -3.16
CA ILE A 54 -13.50 -7.21 -3.90
C ILE A 54 -14.91 -7.77 -3.71
N ALA A 55 -15.44 -7.74 -2.48
CA ALA A 55 -16.79 -8.21 -2.18
C ALA A 55 -17.85 -7.39 -2.92
N LEU A 56 -17.70 -6.05 -2.95
CA LEU A 56 -18.59 -5.17 -3.71
C LEU A 56 -18.51 -5.43 -5.22
N LEU A 57 -17.30 -5.60 -5.77
CA LEU A 57 -17.13 -5.92 -7.19
C LEU A 57 -17.74 -7.27 -7.56
N GLN A 58 -17.58 -8.29 -6.72
CA GLN A 58 -18.21 -9.60 -6.92
C GLN A 58 -19.73 -9.52 -6.82
N TYR A 59 -20.27 -8.71 -5.90
CA TYR A 59 -21.70 -8.49 -5.80
C TYR A 59 -22.27 -7.85 -7.07
N MET A 60 -21.60 -6.82 -7.59
CA MET A 60 -22.02 -6.10 -8.80
C MET A 60 -21.88 -6.94 -10.09
N SER A 61 -20.93 -7.89 -10.13
CA SER A 61 -20.75 -8.79 -11.27
C SER A 61 -21.65 -10.03 -11.23
N GLY A 62 -22.62 -10.10 -10.32
CA GLY A 62 -23.48 -11.27 -10.17
C GLY A 62 -22.75 -12.51 -9.61
N GLY A 63 -21.68 -12.31 -8.85
CA GLY A 63 -20.89 -13.36 -8.19
C GLY A 63 -19.63 -13.79 -8.94
N GLU A 64 -19.27 -13.14 -10.04
CA GLU A 64 -18.08 -13.50 -10.80
C GLU A 64 -16.79 -13.17 -10.03
N ARG A 65 -15.90 -14.17 -9.88
CA ARG A 65 -14.68 -14.03 -9.10
C ARG A 65 -13.71 -13.06 -9.76
N VAL A 66 -13.28 -12.05 -9.02
CA VAL A 66 -12.24 -11.11 -9.46
C VAL A 66 -10.90 -11.86 -9.64
N PRO A 67 -10.21 -11.72 -10.80
CA PRO A 67 -8.89 -12.32 -11.04
C PRO A 67 -7.82 -11.87 -10.03
N TRP A 68 -6.88 -12.74 -9.69
CA TRP A 68 -5.88 -12.48 -8.64
C TRP A 68 -4.98 -11.27 -8.92
N ASP A 69 -4.60 -11.06 -10.18
CA ASP A 69 -3.83 -9.89 -10.61
C ASP A 69 -4.54 -8.57 -10.22
N ARG A 70 -5.86 -8.52 -10.41
CA ARG A 70 -6.68 -7.35 -10.09
C ARG A 70 -6.80 -7.12 -8.58
N ARG A 71 -6.86 -8.21 -7.79
CA ARG A 71 -6.88 -8.16 -6.32
C ARG A 71 -5.58 -7.56 -5.77
N LEU A 72 -4.45 -8.02 -6.29
CA LEU A 72 -3.13 -7.52 -5.89
C LEU A 72 -2.93 -6.05 -6.28
N ARG A 73 -3.39 -5.64 -7.47
CA ARG A 73 -3.37 -4.21 -7.84
C ARG A 73 -4.22 -3.35 -6.92
N LEU A 74 -5.42 -3.82 -6.55
CA LEU A 74 -6.28 -3.11 -5.58
C LEU A 74 -5.58 -2.99 -4.22
N PHE A 75 -4.93 -4.06 -3.76
CA PHE A 75 -4.13 -4.04 -2.55
C PHE A 75 -3.02 -2.99 -2.61
N PHE A 76 -2.23 -2.96 -3.68
CA PHE A 76 -1.19 -1.95 -3.85
C PHE A 76 -1.75 -0.53 -3.92
N ALA A 77 -2.86 -0.32 -4.64
CA ALA A 77 -3.48 1.00 -4.77
C ALA A 77 -3.99 1.54 -3.43
N ILE A 78 -4.71 0.72 -2.65
CA ILE A 78 -5.16 1.09 -1.30
C ILE A 78 -3.96 1.31 -0.38
N GLY A 79 -2.95 0.46 -0.50
CA GLY A 79 -1.71 0.56 0.25
C GLY A 79 -0.92 1.86 -0.01
N ILE A 80 -0.84 2.29 -1.28
CA ILE A 80 -0.23 3.56 -1.67
C ILE A 80 -1.03 4.74 -1.10
N LEU A 81 -2.37 4.70 -1.20
CA LEU A 81 -3.23 5.75 -0.63
C LEU A 81 -3.09 5.83 0.90
N ALA A 82 -3.10 4.69 1.59
CA ALA A 82 -2.91 4.63 3.03
C ALA A 82 -1.53 5.14 3.46
N GLY A 83 -0.47 4.72 2.77
CA GLY A 83 0.90 5.18 3.00
C GLY A 83 1.05 6.68 2.76
N LEU A 84 0.45 7.21 1.69
CA LEU A 84 0.43 8.65 1.41
C LEU A 84 -0.30 9.42 2.51
N ILE A 85 -1.49 8.97 2.94
CA ILE A 85 -2.26 9.64 4.00
C ILE A 85 -1.49 9.63 5.33
N LEU A 86 -0.87 8.51 5.69
CA LEU A 86 -0.05 8.40 6.90
C LEU A 86 1.20 9.28 6.83
N GLY A 87 1.89 9.29 5.67
CA GLY A 87 3.01 10.19 5.44
C GLY A 87 2.60 11.66 5.56
N ILE A 88 1.47 12.05 4.97
CA ILE A 88 0.93 13.40 5.15
C ILE A 88 0.60 13.64 6.62
N TYR A 89 -0.03 12.71 7.33
CA TYR A 89 -0.35 12.88 8.76
C TYR A 89 0.91 13.09 9.62
N GLU A 90 1.95 12.30 9.40
CA GLU A 90 3.22 12.40 10.13
C GLU A 90 3.97 13.70 9.80
N TYR A 91 4.03 14.10 8.54
CA TYR A 91 4.80 15.27 8.09
C TYR A 91 4.02 16.60 8.10
N ALA A 92 2.69 16.58 8.00
CA ALA A 92 1.84 17.78 7.96
C ALA A 92 1.42 18.30 9.35
N GLY A 93 1.82 17.64 10.43
CA GLY A 93 1.95 18.31 11.74
C GLY A 93 1.21 17.68 12.92
N VAL A 94 1.72 16.58 13.44
CA VAL A 94 1.44 16.20 14.85
C VAL A 94 2.70 15.90 15.69
N ASP A 95 3.92 15.78 15.12
CA ASP A 95 5.15 15.53 15.92
C ASP A 95 6.38 16.40 15.58
N THR A 96 6.26 17.42 14.72
CA THR A 96 7.37 18.37 14.44
C THR A 96 7.31 19.66 15.26
N VAL A 97 6.75 19.59 16.47
CA VAL A 97 7.11 20.53 17.55
C VAL A 97 7.74 19.75 18.70
N PRO A 98 9.04 19.37 18.58
CA PRO A 98 9.85 19.34 19.78
C PRO A 98 9.89 20.77 20.32
N GLY A 99 9.69 20.95 21.63
CA GLY A 99 9.72 22.24 22.32
C GLY A 99 10.95 23.10 21.94
N LYS A 100 10.93 24.41 22.15
CA LYS A 100 11.30 24.96 23.46
C LYS A 100 12.16 24.02 24.30
#